data_AF-A0A1G4V4M1-F1
#
_entry.id   AF-A0A1G4V4M1-F1
#
_cell.length_a   1.000
_cell.length_b   1.000
_cell.length_c   1.000
_cell.angle_alpha   90.00
_cell.angle_beta   90.00
_cell.angle_gamma   90.00
#
_symmetry.space_group_name_H-M   'P 1'
#
loop_
_entity.id
_entity.type
_entity.pdbx_description
1 polymer ?
#
loop_
_entity_poly.entity_id
_entity_poly.type
_entity_poly.pdbx_seq_one_letter_code
_entity_poly.pdbx_strand_id
1 'polypeptide(L)'
;MTSYLRHPLTLVWAVLTTVTVASWLTARDGGSAHQVNVAVTAVVLAIAAVKTFLVIWHFMEVRHAPTWLRATTTGWLTVLFALLLCFYFTSL
;
A
#
# COMPACT_ATOMS: atom_id res chain seq x y z
N MET A 1 -25.34 -8.36 -15.76
CA MET A 1 -23.86 -8.45 -15.87
C MET A 1 -23.09 -7.48 -14.96
N THR A 2 -23.74 -6.74 -14.05
CA THR A 2 -23.07 -5.81 -13.12
C THR A 2 -22.73 -6.42 -11.75
N SER A 3 -23.21 -7.63 -11.45
CA SER A 3 -22.95 -8.29 -10.16
C SER A 3 -21.50 -8.73 -9.94
N TYR A 4 -20.73 -8.98 -11.01
CA TYR A 4 -19.31 -9.39 -10.90
C TYR A 4 -18.39 -8.26 -10.42
N LEU A 5 -18.79 -7.00 -10.58
CA LEU A 5 -18.03 -5.83 -10.09
C LEU A 5 -18.03 -5.72 -8.57
N ARG A 6 -18.96 -6.39 -7.89
CA ARG A 6 -19.06 -6.39 -6.42
C ARG A 6 -18.33 -7.55 -5.76
N HIS A 7 -17.73 -8.46 -6.53
CA HIS A 7 -16.88 -9.48 -5.94
C HIS A 7 -15.62 -8.79 -5.39
N PRO A 8 -15.31 -8.94 -4.10
CA PRO A 8 -14.21 -8.19 -3.49
C PRO A 8 -12.86 -8.53 -4.13
N LEU A 9 -12.77 -9.69 -4.79
CA LEU A 9 -11.65 -10.13 -5.60
C LEU A 9 -11.40 -9.23 -6.82
N THR A 10 -12.46 -8.76 -7.50
CA THR A 10 -12.38 -7.82 -8.63
C THR A 10 -11.91 -6.44 -8.17
N LEU A 11 -12.35 -6.01 -7.00
CA LEU A 11 -11.97 -4.74 -6.38
C LEU A 11 -10.49 -4.77 -5.95
N VAL A 12 -10.05 -5.87 -5.34
CA VAL A 12 -8.64 -6.08 -4.95
C VAL A 12 -7.74 -6.20 -6.18
N TRP A 13 -8.17 -6.92 -7.21
CA TRP A 13 -7.46 -6.98 -8.48
C TRP A 13 -7.35 -5.59 -9.13
N ALA A 14 -8.44 -4.83 -9.19
CA ALA A 14 -8.43 -3.47 -9.72
C ALA A 14 -7.45 -2.59 -8.93
N VAL A 15 -7.51 -2.59 -7.61
CA VAL A 15 -6.61 -1.79 -6.77
C VAL A 15 -5.14 -2.20 -6.95
N LEU A 16 -4.83 -3.51 -6.97
CA LEU A 16 -3.47 -4.00 -7.23
C LEU A 16 -2.95 -3.57 -8.61
N THR A 17 -3.82 -3.58 -9.62
CA THR A 17 -3.47 -3.14 -10.97
C THR A 17 -3.20 -1.62 -10.97
N THR A 18 -4.06 -0.82 -10.33
CA THR A 18 -3.88 0.63 -10.21
C THR A 18 -2.59 0.98 -9.45
N VAL A 19 -2.30 0.25 -8.37
CA VAL A 19 -1.05 0.38 -7.59
C VAL A 19 0.17 0.08 -8.46
N THR A 20 0.11 -0.99 -9.27
CA THR A 20 1.20 -1.35 -10.17
C THR A 20 1.42 -0.29 -11.24
N VAL A 21 0.34 0.23 -11.84
CA VAL A 21 0.42 1.31 -12.84
C VAL A 21 0.95 2.60 -12.21
N ALA A 22 0.48 2.97 -11.02
CA ALA A 22 0.95 4.15 -10.30
C ALA A 22 2.45 4.03 -9.97
N SER A 23 2.89 2.89 -9.44
CA SER A 23 4.31 2.62 -9.17
C SER A 23 5.16 2.69 -10.44
N TRP A 24 4.64 2.19 -11.56
CA TRP A 24 5.35 2.23 -12.84
C TRP A 24 5.46 3.65 -13.41
N LEU A 25 4.39 4.45 -13.34
CA LEU A 25 4.41 5.86 -13.75
C LEU A 25 5.39 6.68 -12.91
N THR A 26 5.33 6.53 -11.59
CA THR A 26 6.26 7.20 -10.67
C THR A 26 7.72 6.82 -10.94
N ALA A 27 7.99 5.56 -11.29
CA ALA A 27 9.33 5.11 -11.68
C ALA A 27 9.75 5.60 -13.07
N ARG A 28 8.80 5.79 -14.00
CA ARG A 28 9.06 6.23 -15.38
C ARG A 28 9.62 7.64 -15.44
N ASP A 29 9.07 8.55 -14.63
CA ASP A 29 9.50 9.95 -14.57
C ASP A 29 10.81 10.14 -13.79
N GLY A 30 11.18 9.18 -12.92
CA GLY A 30 12.44 9.18 -12.18
C GLY A 30 13.67 8.72 -12.98
N GLY A 31 13.49 8.24 -14.22
CA GLY A 31 14.56 7.66 -15.04
C GLY A 31 15.58 8.66 -15.60
N SER A 32 15.29 9.96 -15.61
CA SER A 32 16.14 10.97 -16.27
C SER A 32 16.92 11.87 -15.31
N ALA A 33 16.59 11.87 -14.02
CA ALA A 33 17.35 12.57 -12.99
C ALA A 33 17.30 11.77 -11.71
N HIS A 34 18.44 11.29 -11.24
CA HIS A 34 18.63 10.58 -9.96
C HIS A 34 18.39 11.47 -8.71
N GLN A 35 17.56 12.51 -8.85
CA GLN A 35 17.16 13.40 -7.78
C GLN A 35 16.18 12.64 -6.89
N VAL A 36 16.61 12.36 -5.66
CA VAL A 36 15.76 11.76 -4.62
C VAL A 36 14.61 12.72 -4.34
N ASN A 37 13.49 12.52 -5.03
CA ASN A 37 12.33 13.38 -4.86
C ASN A 37 11.50 12.90 -3.68
N VAL A 38 11.41 13.76 -2.67
CA VAL A 38 10.59 13.60 -1.46
C VAL A 38 9.18 13.12 -1.77
N ALA A 39 8.55 13.73 -2.76
CA ALA A 39 7.19 13.41 -3.16
C ALA A 39 7.09 12.00 -3.75
N VAL A 40 8.08 11.58 -4.54
CA VAL A 40 8.13 10.26 -5.16
C VAL A 40 8.25 9.17 -4.10
N THR A 41 9.20 9.31 -3.17
CA THR A 41 9.41 8.32 -2.11
C THR A 41 8.19 8.23 -1.19
N ALA A 42 7.58 9.36 -0.83
CA ALA A 42 6.36 9.39 -0.01
C ALA A 42 5.17 8.70 -0.72
N VAL A 43 4.99 8.94 -2.03
CA VAL A 43 3.94 8.30 -2.83
C VAL A 43 4.15 6.79 -2.92
N VAL A 44 5.37 6.34 -3.19
CA VAL A 44 5.71 4.90 -3.23
C VAL A 44 5.45 4.25 -1.88
N LEU A 45 5.82 4.91 -0.78
CA LEU A 45 5.52 4.42 0.57
C LEU A 45 4.02 4.32 0.82
N ALA A 46 3.23 5.33 0.45
CA ALA A 46 1.79 5.32 0.61
C ALA A 46 1.14 4.18 -0.20
N ILE A 47 1.59 3.97 -1.44
CA ILE A 47 1.16 2.86 -2.29
C ILE A 47 1.47 1.51 -1.62
N ALA A 48 2.68 1.34 -1.09
CA ALA A 48 3.08 0.14 -0.39
C ALA A 48 2.24 -0.11 0.88
N ALA A 49 1.90 0.95 1.63
CA ALA A 49 1.05 0.86 2.82
C ALA A 49 -0.33 0.33 2.48
N VAL A 50 -0.97 0.94 1.50
CA VAL A 50 -2.32 0.55 1.03
C VAL A 50 -2.31 -0.88 0.50
N LYS A 51 -1.30 -1.25 -0.30
CA LYS A 51 -1.15 -2.60 -0.84
C LYS A 51 -1.04 -3.63 0.28
N THR A 52 -0.18 -3.37 1.26
CA THR A 52 0.07 -4.32 2.36
C THR A 52 -1.16 -4.45 3.26
N PHE A 53 -1.88 -3.36 3.52
CA PHE A 53 -3.13 -3.38 4.27
C PHE A 53 -4.21 -4.22 3.57
N LEU A 54 -4.35 -4.07 2.25
CA LEU A 54 -5.27 -4.89 1.46
C LEU A 54 -4.91 -6.37 1.45
N VAL A 55 -3.61 -6.69 1.35
CA VAL A 55 -3.13 -8.09 1.40
C VAL A 55 -3.43 -8.72 2.77
N ILE A 56 -3.07 -8.05 3.86
CA ILE A 56 -3.34 -8.53 5.22
C ILE A 56 -4.84 -8.74 5.43
N TRP A 57 -5.66 -7.78 5.02
CA TRP A 57 -7.09 -7.82 5.33
C TRP A 57 -7.87 -8.79 4.45
N HIS A 58 -7.48 -8.93 3.17
CA HIS A 58 -8.23 -9.71 2.19
C HIS A 58 -7.66 -11.10 1.91
N PHE A 59 -6.33 -11.25 1.85
CA PHE A 59 -5.70 -12.52 1.53
C PHE A 59 -5.36 -13.36 2.76
N MET A 60 -5.07 -12.74 3.91
CA MET A 60 -4.79 -13.49 5.14
C MET A 60 -6.05 -13.77 5.99
N GLU A 61 -7.25 -13.50 5.47
CA GLU A 61 -8.55 -13.68 6.15
C GLU A 61 -8.63 -13.07 7.57
N VAL A 62 -7.78 -12.07 7.87
CA VAL A 62 -7.73 -11.38 9.17
C VAL A 62 -9.07 -10.69 9.52
N ARG A 63 -9.93 -10.51 8.51
CA ARG A 63 -11.35 -10.15 8.64
C ARG A 63 -12.15 -11.09 9.56
N HIS A 64 -11.93 -12.41 9.50
CA HIS A 64 -12.64 -13.41 10.30
C HIS A 64 -11.80 -13.88 11.51
N ALA A 65 -10.54 -13.44 11.60
CA ALA A 65 -9.67 -13.72 12.73
C ALA A 65 -10.12 -12.95 14.00
N PRO A 66 -9.81 -13.48 15.20
CA PRO A 66 -10.10 -12.80 16.46
C PRO A 66 -9.57 -11.35 16.46
N THR A 67 -10.33 -10.44 17.07
CA THR A 67 -10.09 -8.99 17.06
C THR A 67 -8.70 -8.58 17.53
N TRP A 68 -8.09 -9.37 18.42
CA TRP A 68 -6.72 -9.16 18.89
C TRP A 68 -5.70 -9.29 17.76
N LEU A 69 -5.80 -10.34 16.94
CA LEU A 69 -4.87 -10.58 15.82
C LEU A 69 -5.01 -9.47 14.76
N ARG A 70 -6.24 -9.07 14.48
CA ARG A 70 -6.53 -7.96 13.55
C ARG A 70 -5.94 -6.63 14.03
N ALA A 71 -6.08 -6.32 15.31
CA ALA A 71 -5.52 -5.10 15.88
C ALA A 71 -3.98 -5.13 15.87
N THR A 72 -3.36 -6.26 16.22
CA THR A 72 -1.90 -6.41 16.19
C THR A 72 -1.34 -6.25 14.79
N THR A 73 -1.90 -6.92 13.78
CA THR A 73 -1.35 -6.85 12.41
C THR A 73 -1.56 -5.46 11.80
N THR A 74 -2.72 -4.84 12.03
CA THR A 74 -3.01 -3.49 11.53
C THR A 74 -2.17 -2.44 12.26
N GLY A 75 -2.05 -2.56 13.58
CA GLY A 75 -1.23 -1.70 14.42
C GLY A 75 0.25 -1.79 14.05
N TRP A 76 0.78 -3.01 13.89
CA TRP A 76 2.15 -3.24 13.45
C TRP A 76 2.44 -2.61 12.09
N LEU A 77 1.52 -2.79 11.12
CA LEU A 77 1.65 -2.17 9.80
C LEU A 77 1.67 -0.64 9.90
N THR A 78 0.77 -0.07 10.71
CA THR A 78 0.65 1.38 10.89
C THR A 78 1.93 1.94 11.53
N VAL A 79 2.44 1.28 12.57
CA VAL A 79 3.68 1.66 13.25
C VAL A 79 4.88 1.58 12.31
N LEU A 80 4.99 0.51 11.50
CA LEU A 80 6.09 0.33 10.56
C LEU A 80 6.09 1.43 9.49
N PHE A 81 4.93 1.76 8.91
CA PHE A 81 4.84 2.85 7.93
C PHE A 81 5.05 4.23 8.55
N ALA A 82 4.55 4.46 9.77
CA ALA A 82 4.82 5.69 10.50
C ALA A 82 6.31 5.86 10.79
N LEU A 83 7.00 4.78 11.19
CA LEU A 83 8.46 4.78 11.40
C LEU A 83 9.22 5.06 10.11
N LEU A 84 8.88 4.39 9.01
CA LEU A 84 9.53 4.64 7.72
C LEU A 84 9.34 6.07 7.24
N LEU A 85 8.13 6.64 7.37
CA LEU A 85 7.88 8.05 7.05
C LEU A 85 8.68 8.98 7.96
N CYS A 86 8.69 8.71 9.28
CA CYS A 86 9.42 9.52 10.25
C CYS A 86 10.93 9.51 9.97
N PHE A 87 11.51 8.35 9.70
CA PHE A 87 12.91 8.22 9.29
C PHE A 87 13.20 9.00 8.01
N TYR A 88 12.31 8.87 7.02
CA TYR A 88 12.46 9.57 5.75
C TYR A 88 12.45 11.10 5.92
N PHE A 89 11.48 11.63 6.67
CA PHE A 89 11.41 13.07 6.97
C PHE A 89 12.56 13.55 7.85
N THR A 90 13.09 12.70 8.73
CA THR A 90 14.27 13.04 9.56
C THR A 90 15.56 13.01 8.74
N SER A 91 15.62 12.18 7.70
CA SER A 91 16.78 12.07 6.80
C SER A 91 16.83 13.14 5.70
N LEU A 92 15.88 14.07 5.72
CA LEU A 92 15.64 15.11 4.73
C LEU A 92 16.31 16.43 5.12
#